data_AF-M2TDM3-F1
#
_entry.id   AF-M2TDM3-F1
#
_cell.length_a   1.000
_cell.length_b   1.000
_cell.length_c   1.000
_cell.angle_alpha   90.00
_cell.angle_beta   90.00
_cell.angle_gamma   90.00
#
_symmetry.space_group_name_H-M   'P 1'
#
loop_
_entity.id
_entity.type
_entity.pdbx_description
1 polymer ?
#
loop_
_entity_poly.entity_id
_entity_poly.type
_entity_poly.pdbx_seq_one_letter_code
_entity_poly.pdbx_strand_id
1 'polypeptide(L)'
;MIADEATLARLMLAARKGDKAAYRTLLVEVQHWLERYFRGRIAPSQVDDLVQDVLLAVHAKRASWDTGRPFLPWLAAIARYRWVDLLRKTYRAG
;
A
#
# COMPACT_ATOMS: atom_id res chain seq x y z
N MET A 1 -10.06 -11.21 6.23
CA MET A 1 -11.02 -10.19 5.78
C MET A 1 -10.24 -8.90 5.69
N ILE A 2 -10.21 -8.21 4.55
CA ILE A 2 -9.47 -6.94 4.46
C ILE A 2 -10.22 -5.90 5.30
N ALA A 3 -9.51 -5.21 6.19
CA ALA A 3 -10.07 -4.13 6.99
C ALA A 3 -10.75 -3.05 6.14
N ASP A 4 -11.82 -2.48 6.66
CA ASP A 4 -12.52 -1.38 6.00
C ASP A 4 -11.75 -0.06 6.07
N GLU A 5 -12.20 0.91 5.29
CA GLU A 5 -11.62 2.26 5.19
C GLU A 5 -11.42 2.92 6.56
N ALA A 6 -12.43 2.88 7.42
CA ALA A 6 -12.41 3.49 8.74
C ALA A 6 -11.37 2.83 9.66
N THR A 7 -11.26 1.51 9.60
CA THR A 7 -10.29 0.75 10.39
C THR A 7 -8.87 1.07 9.95
N LEU A 8 -8.59 1.09 8.64
CA LEU A 8 -7.27 1.43 8.11
C LEU A 8 -6.86 2.86 8.48
N ALA A 9 -7.77 3.83 8.35
CA ALA A 9 -7.52 5.22 8.74
C ALA A 9 -7.21 5.35 10.24
N ARG A 10 -7.95 4.65 11.10
CA ARG A 10 -7.73 4.63 12.55
C ARG A 10 -6.37 4.02 12.92
N LEU A 11 -6.01 2.91 12.29
CA LEU A 11 -4.71 2.26 12.50
C LEU A 11 -3.55 3.16 12.06
N MET A 12 -3.67 3.83 10.91
CA MET A 12 -2.65 4.80 10.44
C MET A 12 -2.53 6.01 11.37
N LEU A 13 -3.64 6.51 11.90
CA LEU A 13 -3.61 7.60 12.88
C LEU A 13 -2.89 7.20 14.17
N ALA A 14 -3.18 6.01 14.70
CA ALA A 14 -2.49 5.47 15.89
C ALA A 14 -0.99 5.23 15.61
N ALA A 15 -0.65 4.68 14.44
CA ALA A 15 0.72 4.48 14.01
C ALA A 15 1.52 5.79 13.95
N ARG A 16 0.91 6.88 13.45
CA ARG A 16 1.54 8.21 13.44
C ARG A 16 1.79 8.77 14.84
N LYS A 17 1.02 8.34 15.84
CA LYS A 17 1.22 8.68 17.26
C LYS A 17 2.24 7.79 17.97
N GLY A 18 2.87 6.84 17.26
CA GLY A 18 3.91 5.96 17.79
C GLY A 18 3.43 4.56 18.18
N ASP A 19 2.16 4.22 17.93
CA ASP A 19 1.66 2.87 18.19
C ASP A 19 2.21 1.87 17.15
N LYS A 20 3.24 1.13 17.56
CA LYS A 20 3.90 0.11 16.74
C LYS A 20 3.00 -1.09 16.44
N ALA A 21 2.11 -1.45 17.36
CA ALA A 21 1.21 -2.58 17.17
C ALA A 21 0.14 -2.24 16.12
N ALA A 22 -0.46 -1.05 16.23
CA ALA A 22 -1.37 -0.53 15.22
C ALA A 22 -0.70 -0.44 13.85
N TYR A 23 0.57 -0.03 13.81
CA TYR A 23 1.31 0.04 12.55
C TYR A 23 1.56 -1.34 11.93
N ARG A 24 1.93 -2.34 12.74
CA ARG A 24 2.08 -3.72 12.26
C ARG A 24 0.77 -4.26 11.70
N THR A 25 -0.33 -4.08 12.41
CA THR A 25 -1.66 -4.48 11.95
C THR A 25 -2.04 -3.78 10.66
N LEU A 26 -1.78 -2.46 10.55
CA LEU A 26 -2.01 -1.71 9.33
C LEU A 26 -1.26 -2.31 8.14
N LEU A 27 0.03 -2.62 8.29
CA LEU A 27 0.85 -3.14 7.19
C LEU A 27 0.34 -4.52 6.71
N VAL A 28 -0.12 -5.38 7.62
CA VAL A 28 -0.72 -6.68 7.28
C VAL A 28 -2.00 -6.48 6.46
N GLU A 29 -2.89 -5.59 6.89
CA GLU A 29 -4.13 -5.31 6.15
C GLU A 29 -3.89 -4.65 4.79
N VAL A 30 -2.92 -3.73 4.74
CA VAL A 30 -2.47 -3.11 3.49
C VAL A 30 -1.87 -4.15 2.55
N GLN A 31 -1.06 -5.09 3.06
CA GLN A 31 -0.52 -6.19 2.26
C GLN A 31 -1.64 -7.01 1.61
N HIS A 32 -2.62 -7.49 2.39
CA HIS A 32 -3.75 -8.25 1.85
C HIS A 32 -4.55 -7.46 0.80
N TRP A 33 -4.74 -6.16 1.04
CA TRP A 33 -5.39 -5.27 0.07
C TRP A 33 -4.59 -5.17 -1.23
N LEU A 34 -3.27 -5.02 -1.15
CA LEU A 34 -2.38 -4.89 -2.32
C LEU A 34 -2.28 -6.19 -3.11
N GLU A 35 -2.18 -7.34 -2.46
CA GLU A 35 -2.20 -8.65 -3.11
C GLU A 35 -3.49 -8.82 -3.93
N ARG A 36 -4.65 -8.42 -3.38
CA ARG A 36 -5.91 -8.41 -4.11
C ARG A 36 -5.94 -7.37 -5.22
N TYR A 37 -5.38 -6.18 -4.98
CA TYR A 37 -5.32 -5.10 -5.95
C TYR A 37 -4.47 -5.47 -7.18
N PHE A 38 -3.35 -6.19 -7.01
CA PHE A 38 -2.47 -6.57 -8.12
C PHE A 38 -2.82 -7.91 -8.76
N ARG A 39 -3.63 -8.74 -8.11
CA ARG A 39 -4.09 -10.01 -8.66
C ARG A 39 -4.71 -9.83 -10.05
N GLY A 40 -4.16 -10.54 -11.04
CA GLY A 40 -4.62 -10.50 -12.44
C GLY A 40 -4.22 -9.25 -13.22
N ARG A 41 -3.47 -8.31 -12.62
CA ARG A 41 -2.94 -7.12 -13.30
C ARG A 41 -1.48 -7.24 -13.70
N ILE A 42 -0.74 -8.12 -13.05
CA ILE A 42 0.68 -8.43 -13.28
C ILE A 42 0.91 -9.93 -13.17
N ALA A 43 2.09 -10.38 -13.61
CA ALA A 43 2.48 -11.77 -13.45
C ALA A 43 2.52 -12.16 -11.96
N PRO A 44 2.06 -13.37 -11.59
CA PRO A 44 2.06 -13.82 -10.19
C PRO A 44 3.42 -13.70 -9.51
N SER A 45 4.51 -13.94 -10.24
CA SER A 45 5.89 -13.82 -9.73
C SER A 45 6.32 -12.40 -9.38
N GLN A 46 5.61 -11.37 -9.85
CA GLN A 46 5.93 -9.96 -9.59
C GLN A 46 5.08 -9.36 -8.46
N VAL A 47 4.07 -10.10 -7.96
CA VAL A 47 3.13 -9.57 -6.97
C VAL A 47 3.84 -9.28 -5.66
N ASP A 48 4.58 -10.25 -5.13
CA ASP A 48 5.23 -10.13 -3.82
C ASP A 48 6.24 -8.96 -3.79
N ASP A 49 7.06 -8.85 -4.85
CA ASP A 49 8.02 -7.77 -5.01
C ASP A 49 7.34 -6.39 -5.08
N LEU A 50 6.29 -6.25 -5.89
CA LEU A 50 5.57 -4.98 -6.02
C LEU A 50 4.84 -4.62 -4.72
N VAL A 51 4.29 -5.60 -4.01
CA VAL A 51 3.66 -5.40 -2.69
C VAL A 51 4.69 -4.86 -1.71
N GLN A 52 5.88 -5.44 -1.63
CA GLN A 52 6.96 -4.92 -0.79
C GLN A 52 7.35 -3.48 -1.14
N ASP A 53 7.55 -3.18 -2.42
CA ASP A 53 7.89 -1.83 -2.91
C ASP A 53 6.84 -0.80 -2.51
N VAL A 54 5.56 -1.17 -2.55
CA VAL A 54 4.46 -0.30 -2.12
C VAL A 54 4.44 -0.15 -0.61
N LEU A 55 4.65 -1.21 0.17
CA LEU A 55 4.72 -1.12 1.64
C LEU A 55 5.86 -0.20 2.10
N LEU A 56 7.03 -0.26 1.47
CA LEU A 56 8.14 0.65 1.71
C LEU A 56 7.76 2.10 1.37
N ALA A 57 7.07 2.31 0.24
CA ALA A 57 6.60 3.64 -0.16
C ALA A 57 5.54 4.20 0.81
N VAL A 58 4.63 3.35 1.30
CA VAL A 58 3.64 3.71 2.33
C VAL A 58 4.36 4.08 3.62
N HIS A 59 5.37 3.32 4.05
CA HIS A 59 6.17 3.65 5.22
C HIS A 59 6.82 5.03 5.11
N ALA A 60 7.48 5.30 3.98
CA ALA A 60 8.16 6.56 3.73
C ALA A 60 7.19 7.74 3.66
N LYS A 61 6.00 7.53 3.06
CA LYS A 61 4.98 8.57 2.86
C LYS A 61 3.96 8.67 3.99
N ARG A 62 4.02 7.85 5.05
CA ARG A 62 2.99 7.81 6.10
C ARG A 62 2.64 9.18 6.70
N ALA A 63 3.61 10.08 6.79
CA ALA A 63 3.44 11.44 7.31
C ALA A 63 2.75 12.39 6.32
N SER A 64 2.74 12.08 5.02
CA SER A 64 2.10 12.87 3.97
C SER A 64 0.62 12.55 3.78
N TRP A 65 0.10 11.50 4.42
CA TRP A 65 -1.33 11.26 4.44
C TRP A 65 -2.05 12.34 5.24
N ASP A 66 -3.00 13.01 4.60
CA ASP A 66 -3.91 13.97 5.21
C ASP A 66 -5.04 13.21 5.91
N THR A 67 -5.15 13.36 7.23
CA THR A 67 -6.16 12.67 8.06
C THR A 67 -7.59 13.12 7.76
N GLY A 68 -7.78 14.25 7.07
CA GLY A 68 -9.08 14.70 6.57
C GLY A 68 -9.50 14.01 5.28
N ARG A 69 -8.64 13.16 4.68
CA ARG A 69 -8.91 12.46 3.42
C ARG A 69 -8.97 10.94 3.62
N PRO A 70 -9.77 10.23 2.80
CA PRO A 70 -9.79 8.79 2.80
C PRO A 70 -8.39 8.16 2.59
N PHE A 71 -8.10 7.11 3.34
CA PHE A 71 -6.89 6.31 3.32
C PHE A 71 -6.76 5.45 2.07
N LEU A 72 -7.80 4.69 1.66
CA LEU A 72 -7.67 3.79 0.51
C LEU A 72 -7.35 4.50 -0.80
N PRO A 73 -7.92 5.67 -1.14
CA PRO A 73 -7.49 6.44 -2.32
C PRO A 73 -6.03 6.89 -2.25
N TRP A 74 -5.54 7.27 -1.08
CA TRP A 74 -4.13 7.61 -0.87
C TRP A 74 -3.22 6.39 -1.10
N LEU A 75 -3.58 5.23 -0.53
CA LEU A 75 -2.88 3.96 -0.75
C LEU A 75 -2.90 3.55 -2.23
N ALA A 76 -4.07 3.60 -2.86
CA ALA A 76 -4.27 3.23 -4.26
C ALA A 76 -3.44 4.11 -5.21
N ALA A 77 -3.28 5.40 -4.89
CA ALA A 77 -2.41 6.30 -5.66
C ALA A 77 -0.93 5.86 -5.60
N ILE A 78 -0.44 5.46 -4.42
CA ILE A 78 0.92 4.93 -4.26
C ILE A 78 1.07 3.61 -5.02
N ALA A 79 0.11 2.69 -4.85
CA ALA A 79 0.10 1.39 -5.52
C ALA A 79 0.12 1.54 -7.06
N ARG A 80 -0.76 2.40 -7.60
CA ARG A 80 -0.83 2.69 -9.04
C ARG A 80 0.49 3.28 -9.54
N TYR A 81 1.09 4.23 -8.81
CA TYR A 81 2.34 4.84 -9.22
C TYR A 81 3.47 3.80 -9.32
N ARG A 82 3.61 2.92 -8.32
CA ARG A 82 4.61 1.84 -8.33
C ARG A 82 4.35 0.81 -9.44
N TRP A 83 3.09 0.46 -9.67
CA TRP A 83 2.73 -0.43 -10.76
C TRP A 83 3.10 0.13 -12.13
N VAL A 84 2.81 1.40 -12.39
CA VAL A 84 3.20 2.07 -13.64
C VAL A 84 4.73 2.13 -13.79
N ASP A 85 5.46 2.33 -12.69
CA ASP A 85 6.93 2.29 -12.69
C ASP A 85 7.48 0.90 -13.06
N LEU A 86 6.88 -0.18 -12.50
CA LEU A 86 7.20 -1.56 -12.86
C LEU A 86 6.98 -1.79 -14.36
N LEU A 87 5.81 -1.44 -14.90
CA LEU A 87 5.51 -1.59 -16.32
C LEU A 87 6.53 -0.85 -17.19
N ARG A 88 6.87 0.41 -16.85
CA ARG A 88 7.87 1.20 -17.58
C ARG A 88 9.25 0.54 -17.61
N LYS A 89 9.64 -0.18 -16.56
CA LYS A 89 10.92 -0.92 -16.53
C LYS A 89 10.86 -2.14 -17.45
N THR A 90 9.75 -2.89 -17.42
CA THR A 90 9.55 -4.05 -18.30
C THR A 90 9.56 -3.66 -19.77
N TYR A 91 8.91 -2.56 -20.16
CA TYR A 91 8.89 -2.08 -21.55
C TYR A 91 10.22 -1.54 -22.07
N ARG A 92 11.16 -1.13 -21.20
CA ARG A 92 12.50 -0.68 -21.61
C ARG A 92 13.52 -1.81 -21.73
N ALA A 93 13.19 -2.96 -21.15
CA ALA A 93 14.08 -4.12 -21.09
C ALA A 93 13.78 -5.18 -22.16
N GLY A 94 12.74 -4.97 -22.98
CA GLY A 94 12.41 -5.77 -24.16
C GLY A 94 12.57 -4.95 -25.43
#